data_AF-J3DJH7-F1
#
_entry.id   AF-J3DJH7-F1
#
_cell.length_a   1.000
_cell.length_b   1.000
_cell.length_c   1.000
_cell.angle_alpha   90.00
_cell.angle_beta   90.00
_cell.angle_gamma   90.00
#
_symmetry.space_group_name_H-M   'P 1'
#
loop_
_entity.id
_entity.type
_entity.pdbx_description
1 polymer ?
#
loop_
_entity_poly.entity_id
_entity_poly.type
_entity_poly.pdbx_seq_one_letter_code
_entity_poly.pdbx_strand_id
1 'polypeptide(L)'
;MYANSKNVKMKKEPKYLFAKVRQPCDYRPNVTAIVLFGLKIMGDDEPVYLEIRFIDYDRLQVEGDHMMFSLEEALKFALIDYGIEALDWREMSQQEINRIDW
;
A
#
# COMPACT_ATOMS: atom_id res chain seq x y z
N MET A 1 -9.09 -38.56 -23.90
CA MET A 1 -8.40 -37.25 -24.00
C MET A 1 -8.73 -36.48 -22.74
N TYR A 2 -7.80 -36.36 -21.80
CA TYR A 2 -8.01 -35.58 -20.58
C TYR A 2 -7.60 -34.14 -20.86
N ALA A 3 -8.53 -33.20 -20.71
CA ALA A 3 -8.27 -31.78 -20.88
C ALA A 3 -7.33 -31.31 -19.77
N ASN A 4 -6.23 -30.68 -20.17
CA ASN A 4 -5.31 -29.96 -19.31
C ASN A 4 -6.05 -28.80 -18.62
N SER A 5 -6.40 -28.98 -17.35
CA SER A 5 -6.75 -27.86 -16.47
C SER A 5 -5.47 -27.08 -16.17
N LYS A 6 -5.07 -26.20 -17.09
CA LYS A 6 -4.11 -25.14 -16.78
C LYS A 6 -4.74 -24.32 -15.65
N ASN A 7 -4.23 -24.47 -14.43
CA ASN A 7 -4.42 -23.50 -13.36
C ASN A 7 -3.87 -22.17 -13.90
N VAL A 8 -4.73 -21.35 -14.50
CA VAL A 8 -4.42 -19.96 -14.77
C VAL A 8 -4.32 -19.32 -13.40
N LYS A 9 -3.09 -19.17 -12.88
CA LYS A 9 -2.86 -18.28 -11.74
C LYS A 9 -3.37 -16.91 -12.15
N MET A 10 -4.51 -16.50 -11.60
CA MET A 10 -4.99 -15.14 -11.82
C MET A 10 -4.00 -14.21 -11.16
N LYS A 11 -3.42 -13.29 -11.94
CA LYS A 11 -2.56 -12.23 -11.41
C LYS A 11 -3.36 -11.44 -10.38
N LYS A 12 -2.77 -11.15 -9.23
CA LYS A 12 -3.42 -10.30 -8.25
C LYS A 12 -3.35 -8.86 -8.73
N GLU A 13 -4.51 -8.22 -8.86
CA GLU A 13 -4.53 -6.79 -9.16
C GLU A 13 -4.00 -6.01 -7.95
N PRO A 14 -3.17 -4.98 -8.18
CA PRO A 14 -2.62 -4.15 -7.11
C PRO A 14 -3.74 -3.42 -6.39
N LYS A 15 -3.60 -3.27 -5.07
CA LYS A 15 -4.47 -2.43 -4.26
C LYS A 15 -3.84 -1.07 -4.04
N TYR A 16 -4.69 -0.05 -3.89
CA TYR A 16 -4.30 1.30 -3.51
C TYR A 16 -5.06 1.64 -2.24
N LEU A 17 -4.36 1.65 -1.11
CA LEU A 17 -4.97 1.75 0.20
C LEU A 17 -4.52 3.03 0.90
N PHE A 18 -5.42 3.64 1.64
CA PHE A 18 -5.16 4.79 2.48
C PHE A 18 -5.62 4.50 3.91
N ALA A 19 -4.83 4.95 4.88
CA ALA A 19 -5.23 4.99 6.28
C ALA A 19 -4.59 6.16 7.02
N LYS A 20 -5.28 6.61 8.08
CA LYS A 20 -4.71 7.55 9.04
C LYS A 20 -3.94 6.79 10.11
N VAL A 21 -2.82 7.37 10.53
CA VAL A 21 -2.00 6.85 11.64
C VAL A 21 -2.81 6.89 12.93
N ARG A 22 -2.74 5.82 13.73
CA ARG A 22 -3.44 5.74 15.03
C ARG A 22 -2.54 6.01 16.21
N GLN A 23 -1.25 5.71 16.08
CA GLN A 23 -0.23 6.04 17.05
C GLN A 23 1.00 6.64 16.36
N PRO A 24 1.66 7.65 16.95
CA PRO A 24 2.90 8.18 16.39
C PRO A 24 3.97 7.09 16.31
N CYS A 25 4.74 7.07 15.23
CA CYS A 25 5.96 6.27 15.12
C CYS A 25 7.11 7.01 15.81
N ASP A 26 7.84 6.35 16.72
CA ASP A 26 8.94 6.97 17.46
C ASP A 26 10.03 7.56 16.56
N TYR A 27 10.27 6.94 15.40
CA TYR A 27 11.28 7.39 14.43
C TYR A 27 10.73 8.45 13.46
N ARG A 28 9.41 8.50 13.28
CA ARG A 28 8.73 9.36 12.30
C ARG A 28 7.48 10.00 12.92
N PRO A 29 7.64 10.83 13.97
CA PRO A 29 6.53 11.32 14.77
C PRO A 29 5.58 12.26 14.03
N ASN A 30 6.02 12.80 12.89
CA ASN A 30 5.24 13.74 12.08
C ASN A 30 4.35 13.07 11.03
N VAL A 31 4.42 11.74 10.87
CA VAL A 31 3.60 11.02 9.89
C VAL A 31 2.17 10.91 10.40
N THR A 32 1.21 11.34 9.58
CA THR A 32 -0.22 11.39 9.92
C THR A 32 -1.07 10.46 9.07
N ALA A 33 -0.57 10.05 7.90
CA ALA A 33 -1.25 9.11 7.02
C ALA A 33 -0.26 8.23 6.24
N ILE A 34 -0.73 7.04 5.89
CA ILE A 34 0.00 6.07 5.07
C ILE A 34 -0.83 5.77 3.83
N VAL A 35 -0.16 5.75 2.67
CA VAL A 35 -0.67 5.15 1.45
C VAL A 35 0.12 3.90 1.14
N LEU A 36 -0.55 2.79 0.84
CA LEU A 36 0.05 1.62 0.22
C LEU A 36 -0.33 1.60 -1.25
N PHE A 37 0.62 1.94 -2.12
CA PHE A 37 0.42 2.04 -3.55
C PHE A 37 0.94 0.77 -4.23
N GLY A 38 0.04 -0.09 -4.69
CA GLY A 38 0.41 -1.33 -5.37
C GLY A 38 0.96 -1.09 -6.77
N LEU A 39 2.13 -1.65 -7.06
CA LEU A 39 2.83 -1.53 -8.33
C LEU A 39 2.89 -2.90 -9.02
N LYS A 40 2.43 -2.94 -10.27
CA LYS A 40 2.46 -4.16 -11.09
C LYS A 40 3.85 -4.33 -11.69
N ILE A 41 4.51 -5.45 -11.40
CA ILE A 41 5.82 -5.77 -11.95
C ILE A 41 5.66 -6.63 -13.20
N MET A 42 6.31 -6.23 -14.30
CA MET A 42 6.36 -7.01 -15.52
C MET A 42 7.09 -8.34 -15.27
N GLY A 43 6.42 -9.46 -15.54
CA GLY A 43 7.00 -10.79 -15.35
C GLY A 43 6.78 -11.39 -13.96
N ASP A 44 6.18 -10.65 -13.03
CA ASP A 44 5.70 -11.18 -11.75
C ASP A 44 4.16 -11.33 -11.77
N ASP A 45 3.67 -12.23 -10.93
CA ASP A 45 2.25 -12.45 -10.66
C ASP A 45 1.79 -11.69 -9.41
N GLU A 46 2.72 -11.31 -8.53
CA GLU A 46 2.46 -10.59 -7.28
C GLU A 46 2.90 -9.11 -7.37
N PRO A 47 2.05 -8.16 -6.95
CA PRO A 47 2.44 -6.75 -6.90
C PRO A 47 3.35 -6.46 -5.70
N VAL A 48 4.29 -5.55 -5.90
CA VAL A 48 5.01 -4.89 -4.79
C VAL A 48 4.21 -3.67 -4.33
N TYR A 49 4.51 -3.16 -3.14
CA TYR A 49 3.78 -2.03 -2.56
C TYR A 49 4.74 -0.93 -2.17
N LEU A 50 4.50 0.29 -2.66
CA LEU A 50 5.17 1.48 -2.18
C LEU A 50 4.38 2.02 -0.99
N GLU A 51 4.95 1.93 0.21
CA GLU A 51 4.47 2.65 1.39
C GLU A 51 4.90 4.11 1.25
N ILE A 52 3.94 5.03 1.18
CA ILE A 52 4.18 6.47 1.13
C ILE A 52 3.69 7.07 2.45
N ARG A 53 4.60 7.76 3.16
CA ARG A 53 4.34 8.35 4.47
C ARG A 53 4.07 9.83 4.32
N PHE A 54 2.88 10.27 4.71
CA PHE A 54 2.46 11.66 4.61
C PHE A 54 2.54 12.37 5.95
N ILE A 55 3.09 13.59 5.92
CA ILE A 55 2.94 14.57 7.00
C ILE A 55 1.57 15.25 6.87
N ASP A 56 1.19 15.61 5.64
CA ASP A 56 -0.12 16.18 5.29
C ASP A 56 -0.56 15.59 3.94
N TYR A 57 -1.56 14.71 3.97
CA TYR A 57 -2.07 14.05 2.77
C TYR A 57 -2.81 15.00 1.82
N ASP A 58 -3.57 15.95 2.36
CA ASP A 58 -4.38 16.86 1.53
C ASP A 58 -3.50 17.81 0.71
N ARG A 59 -2.36 18.21 1.30
CA ARG A 59 -1.32 19.03 0.66
C ARG A 59 -0.24 18.23 -0.05
N LEU A 60 -0.34 16.90 -0.08
CA LEU A 60 0.65 15.99 -0.66
C LEU A 60 2.07 16.19 -0.10
N GLN A 61 2.20 16.50 1.20
CA GLN A 61 3.49 16.62 1.87
C GLN A 61 3.95 15.26 2.37
N VAL A 62 4.97 14.71 1.71
CA VAL A 62 5.53 13.39 1.98
C VAL A 62 6.74 13.52 2.93
N GLU A 63 6.80 12.63 3.92
CA GLU A 63 8.01 12.42 4.75
C GLU A 63 9.02 11.55 4.00
N GLY A 64 8.53 10.49 3.37
CA GLY A 64 9.30 9.61 2.50
C GLY A 64 8.48 8.39 2.09
N ASP A 65 9.11 7.49 1.36
CA ASP A 65 8.51 6.22 0.92
C ASP A 65 9.39 5.01 1.27
N HIS A 66 8.85 3.81 1.11
CA HIS A 66 9.57 2.55 1.22
C HIS A 66 8.90 1.44 0.40
N MET A 67 9.69 0.62 -0.29
CA MET A 67 9.19 -0.49 -1.09
C MET A 67 9.07 -1.77 -0.24
N MET A 68 7.89 -2.38 -0.27
CA MET A 68 7.56 -3.65 0.38
C MET A 68 7.27 -4.70 -0.70
N PHE A 69 7.70 -5.94 -0.47
CA PHE A 69 7.60 -6.98 -1.50
C PHE A 69 6.22 -7.64 -1.56
N SER A 70 5.35 -7.37 -0.60
CA SER A 70 3.98 -7.88 -0.60
C SER A 70 3.01 -6.99 0.17
N LEU A 71 1.71 -7.15 -0.10
CA LEU A 71 0.65 -6.46 0.67
C LEU A 71 0.67 -6.87 2.14
N GLU A 72 0.86 -8.16 2.43
CA GLU A 72 0.86 -8.69 3.79
C GLU A 72 1.98 -8.07 4.62
N GLU A 73 3.18 -7.97 4.03
CA GLU A 73 4.33 -7.31 4.65
C GLU A 73 4.04 -5.84 4.93
N ALA A 74 3.52 -5.10 3.94
CA ALA A 74 3.19 -3.69 4.08
C ALA A 74 2.14 -3.44 5.19
N LEU A 75 1.08 -4.25 5.25
CA LEU A 75 0.07 -4.16 6.30
C LEU A 75 0.64 -4.47 7.68
N LYS A 76 1.53 -5.46 7.78
CA LYS A 76 2.18 -5.83 9.05
C LYS A 76 3.05 -4.70 9.57
N PHE A 77 3.89 -4.09 8.73
CA PHE A 77 4.71 -2.95 9.15
C PHE A 77 3.86 -1.74 9.52
N ALA A 78 2.81 -1.43 8.76
CA ALA A 78 1.93 -0.33 9.10
C ALA A 78 1.19 -0.52 10.44
N LEU A 79 0.83 -1.77 10.78
CA LEU A 79 0.30 -2.09 12.10
C LEU A 79 1.33 -1.86 13.20
N ILE A 80 2.56 -2.34 13.03
CA ILE A 80 3.62 -2.25 14.05
C ILE A 80 4.04 -0.80 14.27
N ASP A 81 4.30 -0.06 13.18
CA ASP A 81 4.93 1.26 13.25
C ASP A 81 3.92 2.39 13.49
N TYR A 82 2.69 2.24 12.99
CA TYR A 82 1.68 3.32 12.99
C TYR A 82 0.35 2.92 13.65
N GLY A 83 0.24 1.68 14.13
CA GLY A 83 -0.96 1.17 14.79
C GLY A 83 -2.16 1.02 13.86
N ILE A 84 -1.94 0.94 12.54
CA ILE A 84 -3.01 0.89 11.55
C ILE A 84 -3.55 -0.54 11.44
N GLU A 85 -4.80 -0.75 11.82
CA GLU A 85 -5.47 -2.05 11.81
C GLU A 85 -6.15 -2.31 10.47
N ALA A 86 -6.56 -3.56 10.24
CA ALA A 86 -7.18 -3.99 8.98
C ALA A 86 -8.44 -3.18 8.60
N LEU A 87 -9.22 -2.71 9.59
CA LEU A 87 -10.46 -1.94 9.37
C LEU A 87 -10.22 -0.45 9.13
N ASP A 88 -9.01 0.06 9.38
CA ASP A 88 -8.68 1.47 9.17
C ASP A 88 -8.37 1.78 7.70
N TRP A 89 -8.02 0.74 6.93
CA TRP A 89 -7.74 0.86 5.51
C TRP A 89 -9.02 1.04 4.71
N ARG A 90 -8.99 2.05 3.83
CA ARG A 90 -9.96 2.18 2.74
C ARG A 90 -9.26 2.09 1.40
N GLU A 91 -9.98 1.60 0.41
CA GLU A 91 -9.56 1.73 -0.97
C GLU A 91 -9.62 3.20 -1.40
N MET A 92 -8.62 3.60 -2.18
CA MET A 92 -8.52 4.94 -2.74
C MET A 92 -9.41 5.07 -3.98
N SER A 93 -9.98 6.25 -4.17
CA SER A 93 -10.65 6.58 -5.43
C SER A 93 -9.64 6.81 -6.56
N GLN A 94 -10.09 6.69 -7.81
CA GLN A 94 -9.22 6.97 -8.97
C GLN A 94 -8.66 8.40 -8.96
N GLN A 95 -9.41 9.37 -8.46
CA GLN A 95 -8.95 10.76 -8.35
C GLN A 95 -7.78 10.88 -7.37
N GLU A 96 -7.82 10.15 -6.26
CA GLU A 96 -6.73 10.13 -5.29
C GLU A 96 -5.50 9.41 -5.83
N ILE A 97 -5.69 8.28 -6.50
CA ILE A 97 -4.62 7.52 -7.16
C ILE A 97 -3.89 8.43 -8.17
N ASN A 98 -4.65 9.15 -9.00
CA ASN A 98 -4.08 10.04 -10.03
C ASN A 98 -3.35 11.28 -9.46
N ARG A 99 -3.55 11.62 -8.19
CA ARG A 99 -2.89 12.77 -7.54
C ARG A 99 -1.52 12.42 -6.96
N ILE A 100 -1.24 11.14 -6.76
CA ILE A 100 0.05 10.67 -6.27
C ILE A 100 1.00 10.61 -7.46
N ASP A 101 1.99 11.49 -7.44
CA ASP A 101 3.14 11.43 -8.33
C ASP A 101 4.14 10.45 -7.69
N TRP A 102 4.37 9.29 -8.32
CA TRP A 102 5.19 8.19 -7.80
C TRP A 102 6.26 7.76 -8.81
#